data_AF-A0A4V2FZ89-F1
#
_entry.id   AF-A0A4V2FZ89-F1
#
_cell.length_a   1.000
_cell.length_b   1.000
_cell.length_c   1.000
_cell.angle_alpha   90.00
_cell.angle_beta   90.00
_cell.angle_gamma   90.00
#
_symmetry.space_group_name_H-M   'P 1'
#
loop_
_entity.id
_entity.type
_entity.pdbx_description
1 polymer ?
#
loop_
_entity_poly.entity_id
_entity_poly.type
_entity_poly.pdbx_seq_one_letter_code
_entity_poly.pdbx_strand_id
1 'polypeptide(L)' 'MEHPSGTTLGSTPAATTAAERQARADWLITEFGRLAAQADDPRDQARFRRTADSLVRLAIAFRS' A
#
# COMPACT_ATOMS: atom_id res chain seq x y z
N MET A 1 -32.76 10.10 16.99
CA MET A 1 -31.76 9.72 15.97
C MET A 1 -30.47 10.38 16.37
N GLU A 2 -29.69 9.72 17.21
CA GLU A 2 -28.43 10.26 17.71
C GLU A 2 -27.33 9.30 17.24
N HIS A 3 -26.40 9.81 16.42
CA HIS A 3 -25.27 9.06 15.92
C HIS A 3 -24.20 9.00 17.00
N PRO A 4 -23.82 7.81 17.52
CA PRO A 4 -22.58 7.73 18.28
C PRO A 4 -21.41 7.80 17.30
N SER A 5 -20.87 8.99 17.13
CA SER A 5 -19.51 9.21 16.63
C SER A 5 -18.54 8.62 17.65
N GLY A 6 -18.31 7.31 17.54
CA GLY A 6 -17.23 6.61 18.22
C GLY A 6 -15.90 7.04 17.60
N THR A 7 -15.39 8.21 17.99
CA THR A 7 -13.96 8.51 17.92
C THR A 7 -13.29 7.61 18.96
N THR A 8 -12.96 6.39 18.56
CA THR A 8 -12.11 5.52 19.35
C THR A 8 -10.74 6.16 19.46
N LEU A 9 -10.34 6.40 20.70
CA LEU A 9 -9.02 6.86 21.10
C LEU A 9 -7.91 6.00 20.48
N GLY A 10 -6.81 6.66 20.14
CA GLY A 10 -5.48 6.08 20.30
C GLY A 10 -5.04 5.11 19.20
N SER A 11 -4.61 5.64 18.07
CA SER A 11 -3.47 5.05 17.37
C SER A 11 -2.42 6.13 17.23
N THR A 12 -1.67 6.31 18.31
CA THR A 12 -0.27 6.76 18.21
C THR A 12 0.33 6.07 16.98
N PRO A 13 1.05 6.77 16.08
CA PRO A 13 1.88 6.09 15.09
C PRO A 13 3.02 5.40 15.86
N ALA A 14 2.68 4.28 16.50
CA ALA A 14 3.61 3.37 17.09
C ALA A 14 4.60 3.02 15.99
N ALA A 15 5.88 3.19 16.29
CA ALA A 15 6.98 2.97 15.36
C ALA A 15 6.73 1.66 14.59
N THR A 16 6.23 1.78 13.36
CA THR A 16 5.93 0.63 12.52
C THR A 16 7.23 -0.13 12.39
N THR A 17 7.25 -1.40 12.78
CA THR A 17 8.49 -2.16 12.76
C THR A 17 8.98 -2.27 11.30
N ALA A 18 10.28 -2.46 11.09
CA ALA A 18 10.79 -2.68 9.73
C ALA A 18 10.07 -3.84 9.02
N ALA A 19 9.69 -4.87 9.79
CA ALA A 19 8.90 -6.01 9.33
C ALA A 19 7.48 -5.61 8.89
N GLU A 20 6.78 -4.77 9.66
CA GLU A 20 5.44 -4.29 9.29
C GLU A 20 5.48 -3.38 8.05
N ARG A 21 6.49 -2.50 7.94
CA ARG A 21 6.68 -1.67 6.73
C ARG A 21 6.91 -2.55 5.51
N GLN A 22 7.73 -3.58 5.64
CA GLN A 22 8.00 -4.54 4.58
C GLN A 22 6.72 -5.30 4.18
N ALA A 23 5.99 -5.85 5.14
CA ALA A 23 4.74 -6.56 4.88
C ALA A 23 3.69 -5.66 4.18
N ARG A 24 3.63 -4.38 4.56
CA ARG A 24 2.75 -3.40 3.92
C ARG A 24 3.17 -3.09 2.49
N ALA A 25 4.47 -2.98 2.23
CA ALA A 25 4.99 -2.78 0.87
C ALA A 25 4.68 -4.00 -0.01
N ASP A 26 4.92 -5.21 0.48
CA ASP A 26 4.66 -6.45 -0.26
C ASP A 26 3.17 -6.62 -0.59
N TRP A 27 2.28 -6.29 0.35
CA TRP A 27 0.84 -6.25 0.10
C TRP A 27 0.46 -5.23 -0.98
N LEU A 28 0.98 -4.00 -0.92
CA LEU A 28 0.71 -2.97 -1.93
C LEU A 28 1.20 -3.37 -3.32
N ILE A 29 2.41 -3.93 -3.43
CA ILE A 29 2.98 -4.41 -4.70
C ILE A 29 2.05 -5.45 -5.32
N THR A 30 1.57 -6.41 -4.53
CA THR A 30 0.65 -7.45 -4.97
C THR A 30 -0.67 -6.85 -5.45
N GLU A 31 -1.23 -5.91 -4.68
CA GLU A 31 -2.52 -5.29 -5.01
C GLU A 31 -2.44 -4.44 -6.29
N PHE A 32 -1.36 -3.67 -6.49
CA PHE A 32 -1.16 -2.95 -7.75
C PHE A 32 -0.96 -3.89 -8.94
N GLY A 33 -0.34 -5.05 -8.75
CA GLY A 33 -0.28 -6.10 -9.78
C GLY A 33 -1.67 -6.63 -10.12
N ARG A 34 -2.52 -6.88 -9.12
CA ARG A 34 -3.91 -7.31 -9.29
C ARG A 34 -4.75 -6.26 -10.04
N LEU A 35 -4.63 -4.99 -9.66
CA LEU A 35 -5.31 -3.87 -10.32
C LEU A 35 -4.84 -3.72 -11.78
N ALA A 36 -3.55 -3.86 -12.05
CA ALA A 36 -3.03 -3.82 -13.42
C ALA A 36 -3.57 -4.96 -14.31
N ALA A 37 -3.80 -6.14 -13.73
CA ALA A 37 -4.37 -7.28 -14.45
C ALA A 37 -5.88 -7.14 -14.72
N GLN A 38 -6.58 -6.34 -13.91
CA GLN A 38 -8.03 -6.09 -14.04
C GLN A 38 -8.36 -4.79 -14.78
N ALA A 39 -7.37 -3.94 -15.03
CA ALA A 39 -7.57 -2.69 -15.73
C ALA A 39 -7.84 -2.93 -17.23
N ASP A 40 -8.97 -2.44 -17.71
CA ASP A 40 -9.34 -2.47 -19.13
C ASP A 40 -8.60 -1.39 -19.94
N ASP A 41 -8.27 -0.24 -19.33
CA ASP A 41 -7.50 0.83 -20.00
C ASP A 41 -6.00 0.49 -19.96
N PRO A 42 -5.32 0.39 -21.12
CA PRO A 42 -3.88 0.15 -21.18
C PRO A 42 -3.05 1.23 -20.46
N ARG A 43 -3.56 2.46 -20.34
CA ARG A 43 -2.91 3.56 -19.60
C ARG A 43 -2.93 3.29 -18.10
N ASP A 44 -4.06 2.83 -17.58
CA ASP A 44 -4.20 2.49 -16.16
C ASP A 44 -3.37 1.25 -15.82
N GLN A 45 -3.38 0.24 -16.69
CA GLN A 45 -2.49 -0.92 -16.55
C GLN A 45 -1.02 -0.49 -16.45
N ALA A 46 -0.55 0.38 -17.36
CA ALA A 46 0.82 0.89 -17.33
C ALA A 46 1.12 1.70 -16.06
N ARG A 47 0.16 2.53 -15.61
CA ARG A 47 0.27 3.31 -14.39
C ARG A 47 0.40 2.43 -13.15
N PHE A 48 -0.47 1.43 -12.99
CA PHE A 48 -0.41 0.51 -11.85
C PHE A 48 0.88 -0.30 -11.82
N ARG A 49 1.35 -0.80 -12.97
CA ARG A 49 2.63 -1.50 -13.08
C ARG A 49 3.81 -0.61 -12.68
N ARG A 50 3.83 0.64 -13.15
CA ARG A 50 4.88 1.60 -12.79
C ARG A 50 4.88 1.90 -11.29
N THR A 51 3.70 2.05 -10.69
CA THR A 51 3.58 2.25 -9.25
C THR A 51 4.10 1.05 -8.46
N ALA A 52 3.76 -0.18 -8.87
CA ALA A 52 4.29 -1.40 -8.26
C ALA A 52 5.83 -1.46 -8.34
N ASP A 53 6.42 -1.14 -9.49
CA ASP A 53 7.89 -1.12 -9.67
C ASP A 53 8.57 -0.08 -8.75
N SER A 54 7.99 1.12 -8.64
CA SER A 54 8.47 2.15 -7.71
C SER A 54 8.44 1.68 -6.26
N LEU A 55 7.39 0.95 -5.85
CA LEU A 55 7.28 0.40 -4.50
C LEU A 55 8.31 -0.70 -4.24
N VAL A 56 8.59 -1.57 -5.23
CA VAL A 56 9.67 -2.57 -5.14
C VAL A 56 11.02 -1.88 -4.91
N ARG A 57 11.35 -0.86 -5.72
CA ARG A 57 12.60 -0.09 -5.57
C ARG A 57 12.70 0.57 -4.20
N LEU A 58 11.60 1.14 -3.72
CA LEU A 58 11.54 1.78 -2.40
C LEU A 58 11.76 0.77 -1.27
N ALA A 59 11.09 -0.39 -1.34
CA ALA A 59 11.25 -1.44 -0.34
C ALA A 59 12.68 -1.99 -0.30
N ILE A 60 13.33 -2.12 -1.46
CA ILE A 60 14.74 -2.51 -1.56
C ILE A 60 15.64 -1.45 -0.89
N ALA A 61 15.42 -0.16 -1.18
CA ALA A 61 16.21 0.92 -0.61
C ALA A 61 16.10 1.05 0.92
N PHE A 62 14.99 0.61 1.51
CA PHE A 62 14.79 0.60 2.97
C PHE A 62 15.27 -0.69 3.66
N ARG A 63 15.69 -1.70 2.90
CA ARG A 63 16.21 -2.97 3.43
C ARG A 63 17.72 -2.95 3.68
N SER A 64 18.45 -2.12 2.93
CA SER A 64 19.89 -1.88 3.04
C SER A 64 20.24 -0.97 4.21
#